data_AF-A0A163AC93-F1
#
_entry.id   AF-A0A163AC93-F1
#
_cell.length_a   1.000
_cell.length_b   1.000
_cell.length_c   1.000
_cell.angle_alpha   90.00
_cell.angle_beta   90.00
_cell.angle_gamma   90.00
#
_symmetry.space_group_name_H-M   'P 1'
#
loop_
_entity.id
_entity.type
_entity.pdbx_description
1 polymer ?
#
loop_
_entity_poly.entity_id
_entity_poly.type
_entity_poly.pdbx_seq_one_letter_code
_entity_poly.pdbx_strand_id
1 'polypeptide(L)'
;MEDFNEEKFNGDWGERLNNQNKDFEEKYTKLYDELYKRFEIEFGNLQSLDSKCDFLQELMDKITEANNDMNNNYDINELAEESESKLKGLRSFFEVEMQKLFHKTEKNEKSDEDMLWFKVGLCFAQGIMEKYKSNGVMNSNWTAPKIAKDLNLPKCEKYFLGTLNNYDSSSPNASKNIFNNLAKIEKIIKHCDDNKISISPSFMVRYNEMKQKSIYNKK
;
A
#
# COMPACT_ATOMS: atom_id res chain seq x y z
N MET A 1 68.74 14.70 -27.41
CA MET A 1 67.75 15.10 -26.39
C MET A 1 66.88 16.13 -27.07
N GLU A 2 65.67 15.75 -27.43
CA GLU A 2 64.67 16.72 -27.91
C GLU A 2 64.13 17.44 -26.68
N ASP A 3 64.18 18.77 -26.69
CA ASP A 3 63.63 19.60 -25.60
C ASP A 3 62.12 19.36 -25.51
N PHE A 4 61.69 18.80 -24.38
CA PHE A 4 60.29 18.60 -24.07
C PHE A 4 59.65 19.97 -23.80
N ASN A 5 58.75 20.40 -24.67
CA ASN A 5 58.14 21.72 -24.59
C ASN A 5 56.92 21.70 -23.64
N GLU A 6 57.16 21.91 -22.35
CA GLU A 6 56.16 21.88 -21.26
C GLU A 6 54.95 22.79 -21.50
N GLU A 7 55.14 23.95 -22.15
CA GLU A 7 54.03 24.89 -22.42
C GLU A 7 52.97 24.30 -23.36
N LYS A 8 53.38 23.49 -24.34
CA LYS A 8 52.45 22.87 -25.29
C LYS A 8 51.65 21.73 -24.67
N PHE A 9 52.23 21.05 -23.68
CA PHE A 9 51.57 19.97 -22.94
C PHE A 9 50.48 20.51 -22.01
N ASN A 10 50.74 21.63 -21.33
CA ASN A 10 49.76 22.25 -20.43
C ASN A 10 48.51 22.79 -21.16
N GLY A 11 48.64 23.23 -22.41
CA GLY A 11 47.50 23.70 -23.22
C GLY A 11 46.53 22.58 -23.64
N ASP A 12 47.05 21.46 -24.16
CA ASP A 12 46.23 20.33 -24.64
C ASP A 12 45.53 19.60 -23.47
N TRP A 13 46.19 19.49 -22.30
CA TRP A 13 45.58 18.92 -21.11
C TRP A 13 44.41 19.74 -20.56
N GLY A 14 44.55 21.07 -20.51
CA GLY A 14 43.49 21.95 -20.04
C GLY A 14 42.24 21.91 -20.94
N GLU A 15 42.42 21.86 -22.27
CA GLU A 15 41.31 21.78 -23.22
C GLU A 15 40.58 20.43 -23.15
N ARG A 16 41.31 19.32 -22.96
CA ARG A 16 40.72 17.99 -22.76
C ARG A 16 39.89 17.90 -21.48
N LEU A 17 40.41 18.41 -20.37
CA LEU A 17 39.69 18.48 -19.09
C LEU A 17 38.41 19.32 -19.21
N ASN A 18 38.49 20.48 -19.88
CA ASN A 18 37.35 21.36 -20.07
C ASN A 18 36.24 20.71 -20.93
N ASN A 19 36.62 20.00 -21.99
CA ASN A 19 35.65 19.27 -22.83
C ASN A 19 35.01 18.09 -22.08
N GLN A 20 35.79 17.33 -21.30
CA GLN A 20 35.25 16.25 -20.46
C GLN A 20 34.24 16.77 -19.44
N ASN A 21 34.51 17.92 -18.83
CA ASN A 21 33.61 18.57 -17.87
C ASN A 21 32.30 19.02 -18.53
N LYS A 22 32.38 19.56 -19.75
CA LYS A 22 31.20 20.00 -20.49
C LYS A 22 30.30 18.82 -20.88
N ASP A 23 30.90 17.75 -21.39
CA ASP A 23 30.17 16.53 -21.77
C ASP A 23 29.52 15.87 -20.54
N PHE A 24 30.21 15.92 -19.39
CA PHE A 24 29.69 15.48 -18.11
C PHE A 24 28.46 16.29 -17.69
N GLU A 25 28.57 17.62 -17.63
CA GLU A 25 27.52 18.50 -17.15
C GLU A 25 26.25 18.37 -18.02
N GLU A 26 26.43 18.35 -19.34
CA GLU A 26 25.34 18.18 -20.30
C GLU A 26 24.62 16.83 -20.09
N LYS A 27 25.38 15.75 -19.91
CA LYS A 27 24.83 14.39 -19.72
C LYS A 27 23.96 14.30 -18.47
N TYR A 28 24.48 14.73 -17.31
CA TYR A 28 23.77 14.55 -16.04
C TYR A 28 22.66 15.58 -15.82
N THR A 29 22.80 16.79 -16.34
CA THR A 29 21.71 17.78 -16.37
C THR A 29 20.54 17.27 -17.20
N LYS A 30 20.81 16.72 -18.40
CA LYS A 30 19.78 16.14 -19.25
C LYS A 30 19.08 14.94 -18.59
N LEU A 31 19.83 14.10 -17.88
CA LEU A 31 19.25 12.98 -17.13
C LEU A 31 18.33 13.49 -16.01
N TYR A 32 18.75 14.49 -15.24
CA TYR A 32 17.92 15.11 -14.21
C TYR A 32 16.58 15.60 -14.79
N ASP A 33 16.64 16.38 -15.87
CA ASP A 33 15.45 16.94 -16.52
C ASP A 33 14.53 15.84 -17.07
N GLU A 34 15.10 14.79 -17.66
CA GLU A 34 14.35 13.63 -18.15
C GLU A 34 13.60 12.92 -17.02
N LEU A 35 14.31 12.55 -15.95
CA LEU A 35 13.73 11.81 -14.84
C LEU A 35 12.64 12.62 -14.12
N TYR A 36 12.89 13.92 -13.91
CA TYR A 36 11.91 14.81 -13.30
C TYR A 36 10.65 14.96 -14.17
N LYS A 37 10.82 15.15 -15.48
CA LYS A 37 9.70 15.24 -16.42
C LYS A 37 8.89 13.93 -16.49
N ARG A 38 9.57 12.78 -16.50
CA ARG A 38 8.90 11.48 -16.44
C ARG A 38 8.07 11.36 -15.17
N PHE A 39 8.60 11.77 -14.02
CA PHE A 39 7.85 11.80 -12.77
C PHE A 39 6.59 12.67 -12.90
N GLU A 40 6.69 13.91 -13.38
CA GLU A 40 5.52 14.80 -13.49
C GLU A 40 4.41 14.26 -14.41
N ILE A 41 4.79 13.60 -15.51
CA ILE A 41 3.84 13.12 -16.53
C ILE A 41 3.32 11.72 -16.20
N GLU A 42 4.20 10.77 -15.92
CA GLU A 42 3.85 9.35 -15.83
C GLU A 42 3.27 9.01 -14.45
N PHE A 43 3.84 9.55 -13.37
CA PHE A 43 3.46 9.16 -12.00
C PHE A 43 1.98 9.43 -11.66
N GLY A 44 1.45 10.54 -12.17
CA GLY A 44 0.04 10.91 -12.01
C GLY A 44 -0.93 9.96 -12.72
N ASN A 45 -0.49 9.34 -13.82
CA ASN A 45 -1.31 8.48 -14.67
C ASN A 45 -1.39 7.04 -14.15
N LEU A 46 -0.46 6.62 -13.29
CA LEU A 46 -0.44 5.28 -12.70
C LEU A 46 -1.62 5.10 -11.74
N GLN A 47 -2.37 4.01 -11.92
CA GLN A 47 -3.61 3.75 -11.18
C GLN A 47 -3.39 2.95 -9.90
N SER A 48 -2.48 1.97 -9.93
CA SER A 48 -2.23 1.08 -8.80
C SER A 48 -1.11 1.62 -7.92
N LEU A 49 -1.11 1.24 -6.64
CA LEU A 49 -0.03 1.55 -5.72
C LEU A 49 1.27 0.86 -6.15
N ASP A 50 1.19 -0.43 -6.48
CA ASP A 50 2.33 -1.24 -6.86
C ASP A 50 3.05 -0.64 -8.08
N SER A 51 2.29 -0.27 -9.11
CA SER A 51 2.86 0.39 -10.29
C SER A 51 3.55 1.72 -9.97
N LYS A 52 3.04 2.48 -8.99
CA LYS A 52 3.69 3.72 -8.54
C LYS A 52 5.00 3.44 -7.80
N CYS A 53 5.04 2.41 -6.96
CA CYS A 53 6.25 1.99 -6.27
C CYS A 53 7.30 1.50 -7.28
N ASP A 54 6.92 0.61 -8.21
CA ASP A 54 7.80 0.08 -9.25
C ASP A 54 8.39 1.23 -10.10
N PHE A 55 7.57 2.20 -10.47
CA PHE A 55 8.01 3.37 -11.22
C PHE A 55 9.03 4.22 -10.45
N LEU A 56 8.76 4.53 -9.17
CA LEU A 56 9.71 5.28 -8.35
C LEU A 56 11.03 4.53 -8.16
N GLN A 57 10.97 3.21 -7.99
CA GLN A 57 12.15 2.36 -7.91
C GLN A 57 12.97 2.43 -9.20
N GLU A 58 12.32 2.32 -10.36
CA GLU A 58 12.99 2.46 -11.67
C GLU A 58 13.72 3.80 -11.80
N LEU A 59 13.11 4.91 -11.38
CA LEU A 59 13.76 6.22 -11.43
C LEU A 59 14.97 6.31 -10.48
N MET A 60 14.86 5.76 -9.27
CA MET A 60 15.96 5.72 -8.31
C MET A 60 17.12 4.82 -8.77
N ASP A 61 16.82 3.72 -9.46
CA ASP A 61 17.84 2.83 -10.02
C ASP A 61 18.64 3.54 -11.11
N LYS A 62 17.98 4.31 -12.00
CA LYS A 62 18.66 5.15 -12.99
C LYS A 62 19.59 6.20 -12.37
N ILE A 63 19.19 6.80 -11.25
CA ILE A 63 20.06 7.73 -10.51
C ILE A 63 21.27 6.98 -9.91
N THR A 64 21.05 5.77 -9.40
CA THR A 64 22.12 4.92 -8.85
C THR A 64 23.15 4.55 -9.92
N GLU A 65 22.67 4.14 -11.10
CA GLU A 65 23.51 3.85 -12.25
C GLU A 65 24.33 5.08 -12.69
N ALA A 66 23.69 6.25 -12.76
CA ALA A 66 24.36 7.50 -13.10
C ALA A 66 25.46 7.85 -12.08
N ASN A 67 25.18 7.76 -10.78
CA ASN A 67 26.19 8.02 -9.75
C ASN A 67 27.37 7.05 -9.83
N ASN A 68 27.13 5.79 -10.16
CA ASN A 68 28.20 4.82 -10.37
C ASN A 68 29.02 5.15 -11.62
N ASP A 69 28.38 5.60 -12.70
CA ASP A 69 29.06 6.05 -13.91
C ASP A 69 29.93 7.29 -13.64
N MET A 70 29.43 8.26 -12.88
CA MET A 70 30.19 9.45 -12.42
C MET A 70 31.46 9.04 -11.68
N ASN A 71 31.32 8.16 -10.68
CA ASN A 71 32.43 7.72 -9.83
C ASN A 71 33.50 6.90 -10.57
N ASN A 72 33.12 6.18 -11.62
CA ASN A 72 34.02 5.28 -12.34
C ASN A 72 34.71 5.94 -13.54
N ASN A 73 34.07 6.90 -14.19
CA ASN A 73 34.50 7.42 -15.48
C ASN A 73 34.98 8.88 -15.47
N TYR A 74 34.82 9.59 -14.36
CA TYR A 74 35.16 11.01 -14.27
C TYR A 74 36.01 11.31 -13.04
N ASP A 75 37.01 12.16 -13.23
CA ASP A 75 37.80 12.69 -12.12
C ASP A 75 36.98 13.83 -11.50
N ILE A 76 36.33 13.54 -10.36
CA ILE A 76 35.34 14.40 -9.73
C ILE A 76 36.02 15.70 -9.29
N ASN A 77 35.82 16.74 -10.09
CA ASN A 77 36.16 18.11 -9.72
C ASN A 77 34.91 18.83 -9.17
N GLU A 78 35.08 20.09 -8.80
CA GLU A 78 34.03 20.95 -8.22
C GLU A 78 32.73 21.01 -9.08
N LEU A 79 32.83 20.85 -10.41
CA LEU A 79 31.66 20.83 -11.30
C LEU A 79 30.88 19.51 -11.22
N ALA A 80 31.58 18.40 -10.93
CA ALA A 80 30.93 17.12 -10.71
C ALA A 80 30.09 17.12 -9.43
N GLU A 81 30.48 17.91 -8.43
CA GLU A 81 29.75 18.03 -7.16
C GLU A 81 28.35 18.64 -7.35
N GLU A 82 28.19 19.65 -8.23
CA GLU A 82 26.88 20.29 -8.44
C GLU A 82 25.88 19.32 -9.10
N SER A 83 26.29 18.65 -10.17
CA SER A 83 25.43 17.69 -10.87
C SER A 83 25.10 16.49 -9.99
N GLU A 84 26.07 16.01 -9.22
CA GLU A 84 25.88 14.92 -8.26
C GLU A 84 24.87 15.34 -7.15
N SER A 85 25.00 16.57 -6.66
CA SER A 85 24.08 17.14 -5.67
C SER A 85 22.64 17.20 -6.19
N LYS A 86 22.43 17.63 -7.44
CA LYS A 86 21.10 17.65 -8.07
C LYS A 86 20.47 16.24 -8.15
N LEU A 87 21.24 15.25 -8.60
CA LEU A 87 20.76 13.86 -8.69
C LEU A 87 20.48 13.26 -7.30
N LYS A 88 21.33 13.52 -6.31
CA LYS A 88 21.09 13.12 -4.90
C LYS A 88 19.82 13.76 -4.34
N GLY A 89 19.59 15.04 -4.63
CA GLY A 89 18.36 15.75 -4.27
C GLY A 89 17.12 15.10 -4.89
N LEU A 90 17.18 14.77 -6.18
CA LEU A 90 16.08 14.12 -6.89
C LEU A 90 15.77 12.72 -6.35
N ARG A 91 16.81 11.92 -6.04
CA ARG A 91 16.65 10.61 -5.40
C ARG A 91 15.96 10.73 -4.05
N SER A 92 16.39 11.69 -3.22
CA SER A 92 15.80 11.94 -1.91
C SER A 92 14.32 12.33 -2.02
N PHE A 93 13.97 13.12 -3.03
CA PHE A 93 12.58 13.46 -3.35
C PHE A 93 11.75 12.21 -3.68
N PHE A 94 12.26 11.31 -4.53
CA PHE A 94 11.56 10.05 -4.86
C PHE A 94 11.41 9.12 -3.65
N GLU A 95 12.43 9.03 -2.78
CA GLU A 95 12.34 8.27 -1.53
C GLU A 95 11.21 8.78 -0.62
N VAL A 96 11.05 10.10 -0.50
CA VAL A 96 9.96 10.72 0.27
C VAL A 96 8.59 10.40 -0.34
N GLU A 97 8.44 10.48 -1.65
CA GLU A 97 7.19 10.10 -2.32
C GLU A 97 6.87 8.62 -2.12
N MET A 98 7.86 7.75 -2.23
CA MET A 98 7.70 6.32 -1.97
C MET A 98 7.27 6.06 -0.53
N GLN A 99 7.86 6.75 0.46
CA GLN A 99 7.42 6.65 1.85
C GLN A 99 5.97 7.11 2.05
N LYS A 100 5.51 8.17 1.37
CA LYS A 100 4.11 8.61 1.45
C LYS A 100 3.14 7.53 0.96
N LEU A 101 3.53 6.77 -0.07
CA LEU A 101 2.75 5.63 -0.57
C LEU A 101 2.62 4.52 0.48
N PHE A 102 3.70 4.21 1.19
CA PHE A 102 3.69 3.23 2.29
C PHE A 102 2.86 3.70 3.49
N HIS A 103 2.97 4.96 3.91
CA HIS A 103 2.14 5.48 5.00
C HIS A 103 0.65 5.53 4.64
N LYS A 104 0.31 5.68 3.35
CA LYS A 104 -1.08 5.60 2.87
C LYS A 104 -1.62 4.16 2.92
N THR A 105 -0.76 3.16 2.80
CA THR A 105 -1.15 1.76 2.99
C THR A 105 -1.29 1.41 4.47
N GLU A 106 -0.40 1.92 5.32
CA GLU A 106 -0.49 1.73 6.78
C GLU A 106 -1.69 2.46 7.40
N LYS A 107 -2.04 3.67 6.95
CA LYS A 107 -3.30 4.32 7.38
C LYS A 107 -4.55 3.63 6.83
N ASN A 108 -4.41 2.72 5.86
CA ASN A 108 -5.45 1.79 5.43
C ASN A 108 -5.36 0.43 6.14
N GLU A 109 -4.45 0.24 7.11
CA GLU A 109 -4.67 -0.73 8.18
C GLU A 109 -5.97 -0.31 8.87
N LYS A 110 -7.04 -0.94 8.41
CA LYS A 110 -8.37 -0.98 9.02
C LYS A 110 -8.16 -0.85 10.53
N SER A 111 -8.76 0.19 11.13
CA SER A 111 -8.74 0.40 12.57
C SER A 111 -8.87 -0.94 13.30
N ASP A 112 -8.21 -1.14 14.44
CA ASP A 112 -8.30 -2.41 15.17
C ASP A 112 -9.76 -2.92 15.27
N GLU A 113 -10.72 -2.01 15.45
CA GLU A 113 -12.15 -2.31 15.42
C GLU A 113 -12.65 -2.87 14.08
N ASP A 114 -12.19 -2.33 12.95
CA ASP A 114 -12.49 -2.83 11.63
C ASP A 114 -11.97 -4.24 11.37
N MET A 115 -10.81 -4.60 11.94
CA MET A 115 -10.34 -5.99 11.90
C MET A 115 -11.20 -6.91 12.78
N LEU A 116 -11.68 -6.45 13.94
CA LEU A 116 -12.43 -7.28 14.89
C LEU A 116 -13.80 -7.70 14.35
N TRP A 117 -14.62 -6.77 13.84
CA TRP A 117 -15.93 -7.13 13.29
C TRP A 117 -15.80 -8.01 12.04
N PHE A 118 -14.75 -7.78 11.24
CA PHE A 118 -14.50 -8.53 10.02
C PHE A 118 -14.16 -9.99 10.33
N LYS A 119 -13.29 -10.23 11.34
CA LYS A 119 -12.98 -11.59 11.83
C LYS A 119 -14.24 -12.32 12.30
N VAL A 120 -15.11 -11.65 13.06
CA VAL A 120 -16.41 -12.23 13.46
C VAL A 120 -17.27 -12.54 12.24
N GLY A 121 -17.33 -11.61 11.29
CA GLY A 121 -17.99 -11.77 10.01
C GLY A 121 -17.58 -13.03 9.26
N LEU A 122 -16.27 -13.29 9.17
CA LEU A 122 -15.72 -14.52 8.57
C LEU A 122 -16.15 -15.77 9.31
N CYS A 123 -16.17 -15.77 10.65
CA CYS A 123 -16.67 -16.93 11.41
C CYS A 123 -18.13 -17.27 11.08
N PHE A 124 -18.98 -16.26 10.88
CA PHE A 124 -20.35 -16.48 10.43
C PHE A 124 -20.41 -16.93 8.97
N ALA A 125 -19.65 -16.26 8.09
CA ALA A 125 -19.61 -16.59 6.67
C ALA A 125 -19.12 -18.02 6.41
N GLN A 126 -18.14 -18.51 7.16
CA GLN A 126 -17.62 -19.88 7.03
C GLN A 126 -18.49 -20.94 7.72
N GLY A 127 -19.58 -20.54 8.40
CA GLY A 127 -20.42 -21.47 9.16
C GLY A 127 -19.77 -22.00 10.45
N ILE A 128 -18.62 -21.46 10.88
CA ILE A 128 -17.96 -21.84 12.15
C ILE A 128 -18.92 -21.67 13.32
N MET A 129 -19.79 -20.66 13.25
CA MET A 129 -20.78 -20.38 14.29
C MET A 129 -21.87 -21.45 14.45
N GLU A 130 -22.06 -22.34 13.47
CA GLU A 130 -23.08 -23.39 13.55
C GLU A 130 -22.76 -24.43 14.64
N LYS A 131 -21.47 -24.64 14.96
CA LYS A 131 -21.05 -25.59 16.01
C LYS A 131 -21.50 -25.19 17.42
N TYR A 132 -21.85 -23.91 17.63
CA TYR A 132 -22.34 -23.40 18.91
C TYR A 132 -23.86 -23.35 19.01
N LYS A 133 -24.56 -23.79 17.96
CA LYS A 133 -26.01 -23.89 17.94
C LYS A 133 -26.46 -25.33 18.16
N SER A 134 -27.62 -25.49 18.78
CA SER A 134 -28.37 -26.75 18.88
C SER A 134 -29.74 -26.52 18.26
N ASN A 135 -30.11 -27.32 17.25
CA ASN A 135 -31.36 -27.16 16.49
C ASN A 135 -31.58 -25.73 15.94
N GLY A 136 -30.51 -25.08 15.48
CA GLY A 136 -30.55 -23.71 14.95
C GLY A 136 -30.64 -22.60 16.01
N VAL A 137 -30.75 -22.95 17.29
CA VAL A 137 -30.79 -22.01 18.42
C VAL A 137 -29.45 -22.02 19.15
N MET A 138 -29.03 -20.86 19.66
CA MET A 138 -27.78 -20.76 20.42
C MET A 138 -27.81 -21.67 21.65
N ASN A 139 -26.80 -22.53 21.80
CA ASN A 139 -26.71 -23.40 22.96
C ASN A 139 -26.40 -22.58 24.21
N SER A 140 -27.20 -22.72 25.27
CA SER A 140 -27.09 -21.95 26.51
C SER A 140 -25.73 -22.10 27.21
N ASN A 141 -24.99 -23.19 26.95
CA ASN A 141 -23.65 -23.40 27.48
C ASN A 141 -22.59 -22.48 26.85
N TRP A 142 -22.88 -21.92 25.67
CA TRP A 142 -21.98 -21.10 24.87
C TRP A 142 -22.41 -19.62 24.91
N THR A 143 -21.62 -18.82 25.61
CA THR A 143 -21.77 -17.37 25.66
C THR A 143 -20.79 -16.69 24.70
N ALA A 144 -21.06 -15.44 24.31
CA ALA A 144 -20.14 -14.66 23.46
C ALA A 144 -18.68 -14.65 23.96
N PRO A 145 -18.37 -14.43 25.26
CA PRO A 145 -16.99 -14.52 25.75
C PRO A 145 -16.40 -15.93 25.65
N LYS A 146 -17.19 -17.00 25.87
CA LYS A 146 -16.71 -18.38 25.71
C LYS A 146 -16.35 -18.69 24.26
N ILE A 147 -17.17 -18.24 23.31
CA ILE A 147 -16.89 -18.39 21.88
C ILE A 147 -15.65 -17.59 21.48
N ALA A 148 -15.55 -16.34 21.90
CA ALA A 148 -14.40 -15.49 21.65
C ALA A 148 -13.10 -16.15 22.15
N LYS A 149 -13.14 -16.77 23.32
CA LYS A 149 -12.01 -17.55 23.86
C LYS A 149 -11.72 -18.81 23.04
N ASP A 150 -12.74 -19.59 22.70
CA ASP A 150 -12.61 -20.84 21.93
C ASP A 150 -12.00 -20.62 20.54
N LEU A 151 -12.35 -19.50 19.89
CA LEU A 151 -11.83 -19.12 18.57
C LEU A 151 -10.50 -18.36 18.64
N ASN A 152 -9.93 -18.17 19.83
CA ASN A 152 -8.74 -17.34 20.05
C ASN A 152 -8.91 -15.89 19.54
N LEU A 153 -10.09 -15.32 19.75
CA LEU A 153 -10.52 -13.97 19.35
C LEU A 153 -11.04 -13.16 20.55
N PRO A 154 -10.28 -12.98 21.65
CA PRO A 154 -10.80 -12.43 22.90
C PRO A 154 -11.37 -11.01 22.78
N LYS A 155 -10.80 -10.17 21.90
CA LYS A 155 -11.27 -8.79 21.67
C LYS A 155 -12.58 -8.70 20.85
N CYS A 156 -13.06 -9.82 20.30
CA CYS A 156 -14.24 -9.87 19.43
C CYS A 156 -15.57 -10.09 20.16
N GLU A 157 -15.56 -10.28 21.49
CA GLU A 157 -16.74 -10.61 22.29
C GLU A 157 -17.95 -9.71 21.99
N LYS A 158 -17.74 -8.39 21.94
CA LYS A 158 -18.81 -7.41 21.73
C LYS A 158 -19.57 -7.63 20.41
N TYR A 159 -18.87 -8.08 19.37
CA TYR A 159 -19.46 -8.33 18.04
C TYR A 159 -20.16 -9.69 17.97
N PHE A 160 -19.62 -10.72 18.62
CA PHE A 160 -20.33 -11.98 18.79
C PHE A 160 -21.64 -11.74 19.55
N LEU A 161 -21.60 -11.02 20.66
CA LEU A 161 -22.77 -10.70 21.47
C LEU A 161 -23.83 -9.96 20.67
N GLY A 162 -23.44 -8.88 19.96
CA GLY A 162 -24.37 -8.08 19.18
C GLY A 162 -25.01 -8.84 18.02
N THR A 163 -24.25 -9.73 17.37
CA THR A 163 -24.73 -10.54 16.25
C THR A 163 -25.62 -11.69 16.71
N LEU A 164 -25.26 -12.39 17.80
CA LEU A 164 -26.04 -13.51 18.34
C LEU A 164 -27.38 -13.05 18.92
N ASN A 165 -27.40 -11.89 19.59
CA ASN A 165 -28.62 -11.29 20.14
C ASN A 165 -29.42 -10.48 19.11
N ASN A 166 -28.99 -10.47 17.84
CA ASN A 166 -29.64 -9.74 16.76
C ASN A 166 -29.97 -8.29 17.13
N TYR A 167 -28.97 -7.53 17.62
CA TYR A 167 -29.17 -6.14 18.01
C TYR A 167 -29.77 -5.35 16.85
N ASP A 168 -30.85 -4.61 17.14
CA ASP A 168 -31.59 -3.84 16.15
C ASP A 168 -30.77 -2.67 15.61
N SER A 169 -31.05 -2.27 14.36
CA SER A 169 -30.40 -1.16 13.69
C SER A 169 -30.57 0.21 14.37
N SER A 170 -31.63 0.39 15.18
CA SER A 170 -31.90 1.61 15.96
C SER A 170 -31.18 1.65 17.31
N SER A 171 -30.58 0.53 17.74
CA SER A 171 -29.90 0.46 19.04
C SER A 171 -28.59 1.28 19.03
N PRO A 172 -28.19 1.91 20.16
CA PRO A 172 -26.84 2.47 20.32
C PRO A 172 -25.72 1.44 20.07
N ASN A 173 -26.04 0.15 20.17
CA ASN A 173 -25.13 -0.97 19.94
C ASN A 173 -25.28 -1.60 18.54
N ALA A 174 -26.05 -1.01 17.64
CA ALA A 174 -26.35 -1.56 16.30
C ALA A 174 -25.09 -1.93 15.50
N SER A 175 -24.01 -1.15 15.65
CA SER A 175 -22.73 -1.36 14.95
C SER A 175 -22.02 -2.66 15.30
N LYS A 176 -22.43 -3.33 16.40
CA LYS A 176 -21.85 -4.60 16.87
C LYS A 176 -22.47 -5.81 16.18
N ASN A 177 -23.65 -5.68 15.57
CA ASN A 177 -24.26 -6.74 14.77
C ASN A 177 -23.73 -6.65 13.33
N ILE A 178 -23.03 -7.69 12.87
CA ILE A 178 -22.41 -7.70 11.53
C ILE A 178 -23.43 -7.58 10.40
N PHE A 179 -24.69 -7.94 10.64
CA PHE A 179 -25.74 -7.92 9.62
C PHE A 179 -26.42 -6.54 9.47
N ASN A 180 -26.19 -5.60 10.39
CA ASN A 180 -26.80 -4.27 10.33
C ASN A 180 -26.14 -3.33 9.29
N ASN A 181 -25.04 -3.75 8.67
CA ASN A 181 -24.34 -2.94 7.69
C ASN A 181 -24.07 -3.76 6.41
N LEU A 182 -24.85 -3.49 5.36
CA LEU A 182 -24.77 -4.22 4.11
C LEU A 182 -23.38 -4.14 3.47
N ALA A 183 -22.75 -2.95 3.46
CA ALA A 183 -21.42 -2.77 2.88
C ALA A 183 -20.35 -3.58 3.62
N LYS A 184 -20.51 -3.80 4.94
CA LYS A 184 -19.63 -4.68 5.72
C LYS A 184 -19.79 -6.15 5.33
N ILE A 185 -21.02 -6.61 5.11
CA ILE A 185 -21.30 -7.98 4.65
C ILE A 185 -20.73 -8.20 3.24
N GLU A 186 -20.93 -7.25 2.33
CA GLU A 186 -20.40 -7.31 0.97
C GLU A 186 -18.87 -7.39 0.94
N LYS A 187 -18.19 -6.70 1.87
CA LYS A 187 -16.73 -6.84 2.06
C LYS A 187 -16.33 -8.25 2.50
N ILE A 188 -17.12 -8.90 3.35
CA ILE A 188 -16.86 -10.28 3.78
C ILE A 188 -17.06 -11.25 2.60
N ILE A 189 -18.16 -11.12 1.87
CA ILE A 189 -18.46 -11.95 0.69
C ILE A 189 -17.35 -11.81 -0.34
N LYS A 190 -16.98 -10.58 -0.71
CA LYS A 190 -15.89 -10.33 -1.65
C LYS A 190 -14.59 -11.00 -1.20
N HIS A 191 -14.24 -10.88 0.08
CA HIS A 191 -13.04 -11.52 0.61
C HIS A 191 -13.11 -13.05 0.51
N CYS A 192 -14.26 -13.65 0.82
CA CYS A 192 -14.45 -15.09 0.65
C CYS A 192 -14.29 -15.51 -0.82
N ASP A 193 -14.89 -14.77 -1.76
CA ASP A 193 -14.80 -15.04 -3.19
C ASP A 193 -13.35 -14.93 -3.69
N ASP A 194 -12.67 -13.82 -3.38
CA ASP A 194 -11.27 -13.56 -3.75
C ASP A 194 -10.33 -14.68 -3.25
N ASN A 195 -10.63 -15.26 -2.08
CA ASN A 195 -9.81 -16.27 -1.42
C ASN A 195 -10.36 -17.70 -1.55
N LYS A 196 -11.39 -17.92 -2.39
CA LYS A 196 -12.02 -19.23 -2.61
C LYS A 196 -12.50 -19.91 -1.32
N ILE A 197 -12.99 -19.12 -0.35
CA ILE A 197 -13.55 -19.59 0.91
C ILE A 197 -15.04 -19.89 0.70
N SER A 198 -15.46 -21.12 1.00
CA SER A 198 -16.88 -21.50 0.93
C SER A 198 -17.72 -20.69 1.92
N ILE A 199 -18.81 -20.10 1.44
CA ILE A 199 -19.77 -19.36 2.26
C ILE A 199 -20.93 -20.27 2.68
N SER A 200 -21.24 -20.27 3.98
CA SER A 200 -22.35 -20.99 4.58
C SER A 200 -23.69 -20.53 4.01
N PRO A 201 -24.60 -21.46 3.67
CA PRO A 201 -25.97 -21.12 3.27
C PRO A 201 -26.69 -20.23 4.29
N SER A 202 -26.48 -20.46 5.60
CA SER A 202 -27.13 -19.67 6.66
C SER A 202 -26.72 -18.19 6.64
N PHE A 203 -25.48 -17.90 6.23
CA PHE A 203 -24.99 -16.55 6.07
C PHE A 203 -25.62 -15.85 4.86
N MET A 204 -25.71 -16.56 3.73
CA MET A 204 -26.30 -16.03 2.50
C MET A 204 -27.79 -15.74 2.63
N VAL A 205 -28.54 -16.56 3.37
CA VAL A 205 -29.96 -16.29 3.69
C VAL A 205 -30.10 -14.93 4.39
N ARG A 206 -29.33 -14.70 5.46
CA ARG A 206 -29.35 -13.41 6.17
C ARG A 206 -28.90 -12.24 5.31
N TYR A 207 -27.87 -12.41 4.48
CA TYR A 207 -27.43 -11.37 3.54
C TYR A 207 -28.56 -10.96 2.60
N ASN A 208 -29.26 -11.93 2.01
CA ASN A 208 -30.37 -11.66 1.09
C ASN A 208 -31.53 -10.94 1.78
N GLU A 209 -31.87 -11.30 3.03
CA GLU A 209 -32.87 -10.59 3.83
C GLU A 209 -32.48 -9.11 4.04
N MET A 210 -31.21 -8.84 4.40
CA MET A 210 -30.74 -7.47 4.60
C MET A 210 -30.73 -6.67 3.30
N LYS A 211 -30.32 -7.30 2.19
CA LYS A 211 -30.33 -6.70 0.86
C LYS A 211 -31.75 -6.29 0.46
N GLN A 212 -32.74 -7.15 0.66
CA GLN A 212 -34.15 -6.82 0.41
C GLN A 212 -34.61 -5.64 1.25
N LYS A 213 -34.39 -5.66 2.58
CA LYS A 213 -34.74 -4.54 3.47
C LYS A 213 -34.15 -3.20 3.02
N SER A 214 -32.90 -3.20 2.54
CA SER A 214 -32.22 -1.99 2.06
C SER A 214 -32.85 -1.39 0.79
N ILE A 215 -33.49 -2.23 -0.03
CA ILE A 215 -34.19 -1.79 -1.25
C ILE A 215 -35.53 -1.16 -0.88
N TYR A 216 -36.26 -1.75 0.07
CA TYR A 216 -37.55 -1.22 0.52
C TYR A 216 -37.43 0.13 1.22
N ASN A 217 -36.40 0.34 2.05
CA ASN A 217 -36.21 1.59 2.78
C ASN A 217 -35.71 2.77 1.91
N LYS A 218 -35.42 2.54 0.62
CA LYS A 218 -35.02 3.59 -0.33
C LYS A 218 -36.18 4.12 -1.19
N LYS A 219 -37.37 3.54 -1.05
CA LYS A 219 -38.61 4.00 -1.70
C LYS A 219 -39.42 4.82 -0.72
#